data_AF-A0A7S1QZR9-F1
#
_entry.id   AF-A0A7S1QZR9-F1
#
_cell.length_a   1.000
_cell.length_b   1.000
_cell.length_c   1.000
_cell.angle_alpha   90.00
_cell.angle_beta   90.00
_cell.angle_gamma   90.00
#
_symmetry.space_group_name_H-M   'P 1'
#
loop_
_entity.id
_entity.type
_entity.pdbx_description
1 polymer ?
#
loop_
_entity_poly.entity_id
_entity_poly.type
_entity_poly.pdbx_seq_one_letter_code
_entity_poly.pdbx_strand_id
1 'polypeptide(L)'
;AASRHGPKGLSPFGAFFAFCVGTFLSSFVLIPIVLMFPLEGGSGVPIRPVFGEYRRASCVAHLYGLLGGFIWAIGTLSNSISGQQLSFAASYAIGQSAPMIGILWGVFLFREFTGASGTVKALLVLVCALYVISISLIAASH
;
A
#
# COMPACT_ATOMS: atom_id res chain seq x y z
N ALA A 1 -8.21 22.93 -7.07
CA ALA A 1 -6.82 22.71 -6.60
C ALA A 1 -6.26 23.83 -5.70
N ALA A 2 -7.01 24.90 -5.40
CA ALA A 2 -6.47 26.11 -4.76
C ALA A 2 -6.61 26.22 -3.22
N SER A 3 -7.05 25.18 -2.50
CA SER A 3 -7.27 25.28 -1.03
C SER A 3 -6.10 24.80 -0.16
N ARG A 4 -5.03 24.21 -0.73
CA ARG A 4 -3.90 23.66 0.05
C ARG A 4 -2.73 24.63 0.26
N HIS A 5 -2.75 25.81 -0.36
CA HIS A 5 -1.67 26.81 -0.29
C HIS A 5 -2.05 28.07 0.51
N GLY A 6 -3.12 28.04 1.30
CA GLY A 6 -3.40 29.11 2.27
C GLY A 6 -2.53 28.96 3.52
N PRO A 7 -2.30 30.04 4.30
CA PRO A 7 -1.51 30.05 5.55
C PRO A 7 -2.02 29.13 6.68
N LYS A 8 -3.02 28.28 6.40
CA LYS A 8 -3.66 27.31 7.30
C LYS A 8 -3.57 25.86 6.80
N GLY A 9 -2.86 25.59 5.70
CA GLY A 9 -2.65 24.22 5.19
C GLY A 9 -1.65 23.45 6.04
N LEU A 10 -1.97 22.21 6.40
CA LEU A 10 -1.03 21.31 7.09
C LEU A 10 0.16 21.00 6.18
N SER A 11 1.38 21.03 6.73
CA SER A 11 2.58 20.53 6.04
C SER A 11 2.40 19.04 5.68
N PRO A 12 3.16 18.49 4.70
CA PRO A 12 3.09 17.06 4.37
C PRO A 12 3.26 16.16 5.60
N PHE A 13 4.15 16.55 6.53
CA PHE A 13 4.33 15.86 7.81
C PHE A 13 3.11 15.98 8.74
N GLY A 14 2.52 17.17 8.85
CA GLY A 14 1.31 17.38 9.66
C GLY A 14 0.09 16.64 9.10
N ALA A 15 -0.07 16.64 7.78
CA ALA A 15 -1.13 15.89 7.10
C ALA A 15 -0.95 14.38 7.27
N PHE A 16 0.29 13.88 7.12
CA PHE A 16 0.61 12.47 7.32
C PHE A 16 0.41 12.04 8.79
N PHE A 17 0.79 12.87 9.75
CA PHE A 17 0.54 12.61 11.17
C PHE A 17 -0.96 12.51 11.47
N ALA A 18 -1.77 13.47 10.99
CA ALA A 18 -3.22 13.44 11.14
C ALA A 18 -3.83 12.20 10.48
N PHE A 19 -3.31 11.80 9.31
CA PHE A 19 -3.70 10.56 8.63
C PHE A 19 -3.37 9.32 9.45
N CYS A 20 -2.17 9.23 10.06
CA CYS A 20 -1.80 8.12 10.94
C CYS A 20 -2.72 8.02 12.17
N VAL A 21 -3.03 9.15 12.83
CA VAL A 21 -3.98 9.18 13.95
C VAL A 21 -5.37 8.73 13.49
N GLY A 22 -5.85 9.28 12.36
CA GLY A 22 -7.14 8.91 11.79
C GLY A 22 -7.23 7.42 11.45
N THR A 23 -6.15 6.85 10.89
CA THR A 23 -6.07 5.43 10.53
C THR A 23 -6.02 4.54 11.77
N PHE A 24 -5.26 4.93 12.80
CA PHE A 24 -5.22 4.22 14.07
C PHE A 24 -6.60 4.19 14.74
N LEU A 25 -7.29 5.34 14.82
CA LEU A 25 -8.62 5.42 15.40
C LEU A 25 -9.67 4.68 14.57
N SER A 26 -9.62 4.81 13.24
CA SER A 26 -10.56 4.12 12.35
C SER A 26 -10.37 2.62 12.37
N SER A 27 -9.15 2.12 12.64
CA SER A 27 -8.87 0.69 12.74
C SER A 27 -9.71 0.02 13.83
N PHE A 28 -9.94 0.68 14.97
CA PHE A 28 -10.81 0.14 16.04
C PHE A 28 -12.28 -0.01 15.63
N VAL A 29 -12.72 0.70 14.59
CA VAL A 29 -14.09 0.61 14.06
C VAL A 29 -14.15 -0.31 12.85
N LEU A 30 -13.25 -0.10 11.89
CA LEU A 30 -13.23 -0.82 10.62
C LEU A 30 -12.84 -2.28 10.77
N ILE A 31 -11.85 -2.60 11.62
CA ILE A 31 -11.44 -4.00 11.84
C ILE A 31 -12.63 -4.84 12.34
N PRO A 32 -13.37 -4.47 13.42
CA PRO A 32 -14.55 -5.22 13.83
C PRO A 32 -15.63 -5.30 12.75
N ILE A 33 -15.88 -4.23 12.00
CA ILE A 33 -16.88 -4.25 10.91
C ILE A 33 -16.49 -5.28 9.84
N VAL A 34 -15.23 -5.26 9.39
CA VAL A 34 -14.73 -6.18 8.35
C VAL A 34 -14.73 -7.63 8.86
N LEU A 35 -14.46 -7.85 10.15
CA LEU A 35 -14.55 -9.18 10.75
C LEU A 35 -15.99 -9.68 10.85
N MET A 36 -16.96 -8.80 11.13
CA MET A 36 -18.39 -9.17 11.19
C MET A 36 -19.02 -9.31 9.80
N PHE A 37 -18.56 -8.53 8.82
CA PHE A 37 -19.04 -8.53 7.45
C PHE A 37 -17.87 -8.71 6.47
N PRO A 38 -17.41 -9.96 6.26
CA PRO A 38 -16.31 -10.24 5.37
C PRO A 38 -16.64 -9.84 3.92
N LEU A 39 -15.77 -9.04 3.30
CA LEU A 39 -15.96 -8.53 1.94
C LEU A 39 -15.93 -9.62 0.86
N GLU A 40 -15.23 -10.72 1.13
CA GLU A 40 -15.11 -11.88 0.25
C GLU A 40 -16.31 -12.85 0.35
N GLY A 41 -17.27 -12.54 1.24
CA GLY A 41 -18.36 -13.45 1.61
C GLY A 41 -17.91 -14.50 2.62
N GLY A 42 -18.75 -14.80 3.61
CA GLY A 42 -18.44 -15.78 4.65
C GLY A 42 -19.19 -15.53 5.95
N SER A 43 -19.02 -16.43 6.93
CA SER A 43 -19.53 -16.21 8.29
C SER A 43 -18.64 -15.19 9.00
N GLY A 44 -19.25 -14.13 9.54
CA GLY A 44 -18.53 -13.17 10.38
C GLY A 44 -17.91 -13.84 11.60
N VAL A 45 -16.74 -13.33 12.02
CA VAL A 45 -15.99 -13.84 13.17
C VAL A 45 -16.03 -12.78 14.28
N PRO A 46 -16.37 -13.16 15.53
CA PRO A 46 -16.32 -12.22 16.64
C PRO A 46 -14.87 -11.78 16.90
N ILE A 47 -14.70 -10.53 17.33
CA ILE A 47 -13.37 -9.92 17.51
C ILE A 47 -12.55 -10.54 18.65
N ARG A 48 -13.21 -11.12 19.66
CA ARG A 48 -12.57 -11.69 20.87
C ARG A 48 -11.56 -12.81 20.57
N PRO A 49 -11.89 -13.87 19.81
CA PRO A 49 -10.91 -14.91 19.45
C PRO A 49 -9.73 -14.36 18.65
N VAL A 50 -9.97 -13.42 17.72
CA VAL A 50 -8.91 -12.80 16.92
C VAL A 50 -7.91 -12.02 17.79
N PHE A 51 -8.40 -11.29 18.80
CA PHE A 51 -7.51 -10.64 19.79
C PHE A 51 -6.71 -11.66 20.62
N GLY A 52 -7.32 -12.79 20.96
CA GLY A 52 -6.64 -13.89 21.66
C GLY A 52 -5.49 -14.48 20.85
N GLU A 53 -5.70 -14.66 19.54
CA GLU A 53 -4.67 -15.12 18.60
C GLU A 53 -3.58 -14.07 18.40
N TYR A 54 -3.96 -12.79 18.21
CA TYR A 54 -3.01 -11.70 18.08
C TYR A 54 -2.06 -11.63 19.28
N ARG A 55 -2.58 -11.77 20.51
CA ARG A 55 -1.75 -11.72 21.72
C ARG A 55 -0.86 -12.96 21.92
N ARG A 56 -1.20 -14.07 21.27
CA ARG A 56 -0.42 -15.32 21.29
C ARG A 56 0.58 -15.42 20.13
N ALA A 57 0.51 -14.50 19.17
CA ALA A 57 1.44 -14.45 18.06
C ALA A 57 2.87 -14.27 18.58
N SER A 58 3.83 -14.82 17.83
CA SER A 58 5.24 -14.70 18.20
C SER A 58 5.72 -13.26 18.12
N CYS A 59 6.72 -12.90 18.92
CA CYS A 59 7.36 -11.57 18.84
C CYS A 59 7.86 -11.26 17.42
N VAL A 60 8.35 -12.28 16.72
CA VAL A 60 8.79 -12.18 15.32
C VAL A 60 7.63 -11.79 14.39
N ALA A 61 6.43 -12.35 14.59
CA ALA A 61 5.26 -11.98 13.80
C ALA A 61 4.86 -10.51 14.01
N HIS A 62 4.89 -10.03 15.25
CA HIS A 62 4.67 -8.61 15.53
C HIS A 62 5.74 -7.72 14.90
N LEU A 63 7.01 -8.14 14.93
CA LEU A 63 8.11 -7.41 14.32
C LEU A 63 7.91 -7.28 12.80
N TYR A 64 7.54 -8.35 12.10
CA TYR A 64 7.24 -8.28 10.67
C TYR A 64 6.07 -7.33 10.37
N GLY A 65 5.03 -7.34 11.20
CA GLY A 65 3.93 -6.38 11.08
C GLY A 65 4.39 -4.93 11.25
N LEU A 66 5.23 -4.65 12.25
CA LEU A 66 5.80 -3.32 12.48
C LEU A 66 6.73 -2.88 11.34
N LEU A 67 7.60 -3.77 10.86
CA LEU A 67 8.50 -3.50 9.73
C LEU A 67 7.71 -3.18 8.45
N GLY A 68 6.66 -3.96 8.16
CA GLY A 68 5.76 -3.69 7.04
C GLY A 68 5.11 -2.31 7.14
N GLY A 69 4.57 -1.97 8.32
CA GLY A 69 4.00 -0.64 8.58
C GLY A 69 5.03 0.49 8.43
N PHE A 70 6.26 0.28 8.88
CA PHE A 70 7.35 1.27 8.77
C PHE A 70 7.77 1.51 7.31
N ILE A 71 7.97 0.44 6.54
CA ILE A 71 8.29 0.53 5.11
C ILE A 71 7.18 1.26 4.36
N TRP A 72 5.92 0.91 4.64
CA TRP A 72 4.77 1.55 4.01
C TRP A 72 4.66 3.04 4.35
N ALA A 73 4.90 3.40 5.62
CA ALA A 73 4.86 4.80 6.07
C ALA A 73 5.96 5.64 5.39
N ILE A 74 7.19 5.12 5.30
CA ILE A 74 8.29 5.78 4.60
C ILE A 74 7.97 5.98 3.12
N GLY A 75 7.45 4.95 2.46
CA GLY A 75 7.06 5.03 1.05
C GLY A 75 5.97 6.09 0.82
N THR A 76 4.93 6.09 1.66
CA THR A 76 3.82 7.04 1.57
C THR A 76 4.28 8.48 1.81
N LEU A 77 5.14 8.70 2.80
CA LEU A 77 5.68 10.02 3.09
C LEU A 77 6.60 10.52 1.97
N SER A 78 7.48 9.66 1.46
CA SER A 78 8.35 9.97 0.31
C SER A 78 7.53 10.36 -0.91
N ASN A 79 6.48 9.59 -1.23
CA ASN A 79 5.56 9.88 -2.33
C ASN A 79 4.79 11.20 -2.12
N SER A 80 4.41 11.50 -0.88
CA SER A 80 3.70 12.75 -0.55
C SER A 80 4.59 13.98 -0.70
N ILE A 81 5.89 13.85 -0.37
CA ILE A 81 6.88 14.93 -0.52
C ILE A 81 7.22 15.15 -2.00
N SER A 82 7.50 14.08 -2.76
CA SER A 82 7.80 14.19 -4.19
C SER A 82 6.60 14.71 -4.99
N GLY A 83 5.38 14.33 -4.60
CA GLY A 83 4.16 14.79 -5.25
C GLY A 83 3.85 16.28 -5.10
N GLN A 84 4.52 17.00 -4.20
CA GLN A 84 4.44 18.47 -4.17
C GLN A 84 5.18 19.14 -5.33
N GLN A 85 6.14 18.44 -5.94
CA GLN A 85 6.99 18.95 -7.01
C GLN A 85 6.57 18.44 -8.39
N LEU A 86 5.85 17.32 -8.43
CA LEU A 86 5.39 16.64 -9.64
C LEU A 86 3.95 17.04 -9.99
N SER A 87 3.56 16.90 -11.26
CA SER A 87 2.15 17.02 -11.66
C SER A 87 1.32 15.94 -10.95
N PHE A 88 0.03 16.21 -10.69
CA PHE A 88 -0.88 15.21 -10.09
C PHE A 88 -0.87 13.88 -10.85
N ALA A 89 -0.81 13.96 -12.19
CA ALA A 89 -0.73 12.78 -13.06
C ALA A 89 0.56 11.98 -12.84
N ALA A 90 1.72 12.64 -12.76
CA ALA A 90 3.00 11.98 -12.52
C ALA A 90 3.08 11.37 -11.11
N SER A 91 2.59 12.07 -10.07
CA SER A 91 2.55 11.53 -8.70
C SER A 91 1.64 10.30 -8.58
N TYR A 92 0.48 10.34 -9.25
CA TYR A 92 -0.44 9.21 -9.29
C TYR A 92 0.19 8.01 -9.99
N ALA A 93 0.85 8.23 -11.14
CA ALA A 93 1.53 7.17 -11.88
C ALA A 93 2.65 6.49 -11.07
N ILE A 94 3.44 7.27 -10.32
CA ILE A 94 4.48 6.73 -9.43
C ILE A 94 3.84 5.87 -8.33
N GLY A 95 2.78 6.36 -7.67
CA GLY A 95 2.08 5.58 -6.64
C GLY A 95 1.50 4.28 -7.17
N GLN A 96 0.97 4.29 -8.40
CA GLN A 96 0.44 3.10 -9.06
C GLN A 96 1.52 2.13 -9.53
N SER A 97 2.82 2.49 -9.52
CA SER A 97 3.89 1.55 -9.89
C SER A 97 4.26 0.53 -8.79
N ALA A 98 3.74 0.71 -7.57
CA ALA A 98 3.98 -0.20 -6.45
C ALA A 98 3.70 -1.70 -6.73
N PRO A 99 2.63 -2.08 -7.46
CA PRO A 99 2.38 -3.47 -7.84
C PRO A 99 3.49 -4.07 -8.71
N MET A 100 4.13 -3.28 -9.59
CA MET A 100 5.26 -3.76 -10.39
C MET A 100 6.46 -4.11 -9.49
N ILE A 101 6.78 -3.26 -8.50
CA ILE A 101 7.82 -3.55 -7.53
C ILE A 101 7.47 -4.78 -6.69
N GLY A 102 6.18 -4.94 -6.32
CA GLY A 102 5.68 -6.14 -5.65
C GLY A 102 5.88 -7.42 -6.47
N ILE A 103 5.61 -7.37 -7.78
CA ILE A 103 5.87 -8.50 -8.69
C ILE A 103 7.36 -8.84 -8.72
N LEU A 104 8.24 -7.84 -8.86
CA LEU A 104 9.69 -8.06 -8.87
C LEU A 104 10.18 -8.68 -7.56
N TRP A 105 9.67 -8.19 -6.42
CA TRP A 105 9.97 -8.75 -5.11
C TRP A 105 9.52 -10.22 -5.00
N GLY A 106 8.29 -10.54 -5.42
CA GLY A 106 7.76 -11.91 -5.41
C GLY A 106 8.53 -12.87 -6.33
N VAL A 107 8.98 -12.39 -7.50
CA VAL A 107 9.78 -13.17 -8.45
C VAL A 107 11.21 -13.41 -7.94
N PHE A 108 11.89 -12.37 -7.48
CA PHE A 108 13.32 -12.44 -7.17
C PHE A 108 13.63 -12.84 -5.73
N LEU A 109 12.93 -12.26 -4.74
CA LEU A 109 13.25 -12.51 -3.32
C LEU A 109 12.56 -13.77 -2.81
N PHE A 110 11.25 -13.88 -3.02
CA PHE A 110 10.46 -14.99 -2.49
C PHE A 110 10.34 -16.17 -3.45
N ARG A 111 10.66 -15.96 -4.73
CA ARG A 111 10.59 -16.97 -5.81
C ARG A 111 9.21 -17.65 -5.88
N GLU A 112 8.16 -16.91 -5.55
CA GLU A 112 6.77 -17.40 -5.41
C GLU A 112 6.24 -18.06 -6.70
N PHE A 113 6.77 -17.63 -7.85
CA PHE A 113 6.31 -18.09 -9.17
C PHE A 113 7.14 -19.22 -9.78
N THR A 114 8.03 -19.87 -9.02
CA THR A 114 8.93 -20.91 -9.57
C THR A 114 8.15 -22.07 -10.20
N GLY A 115 7.08 -22.53 -9.56
CA GLY A 115 6.19 -23.60 -10.03
C GLY A 115 4.98 -23.12 -10.86
N ALA A 116 4.86 -21.82 -11.14
CA ALA A 116 3.73 -21.28 -11.90
C ALA A 116 3.77 -21.71 -13.38
N SER A 117 2.60 -21.85 -14.00
CA SER A 117 2.47 -22.21 -15.41
C SER A 117 3.12 -21.17 -16.33
N GLY A 118 3.48 -21.58 -17.56
CA GLY A 118 4.06 -20.68 -18.56
C GLY A 118 3.19 -19.46 -18.83
N THR A 119 1.85 -19.62 -18.81
CA THR A 119 0.88 -18.54 -18.97
C THR A 119 0.98 -17.50 -17.86
N VAL A 120 1.10 -17.91 -16.60
CA VAL A 120 1.24 -16.97 -15.47
C VAL A 120 2.54 -16.18 -15.60
N LYS A 121 3.65 -16.85 -15.94
CA LYS A 121 4.95 -16.18 -16.15
C LYS A 121 4.88 -15.18 -17.31
N ALA A 122 4.21 -15.54 -18.41
CA ALA A 122 3.99 -14.63 -19.53
C ALA A 122 3.14 -13.41 -19.14
N LEU A 123 2.08 -13.61 -18.35
CA LEU A 123 1.26 -12.51 -17.84
C LEU A 123 2.03 -11.57 -16.91
N LEU A 124 2.91 -12.10 -16.05
CA LEU A 124 3.76 -11.26 -15.20
C LEU A 124 4.69 -10.38 -16.02
N VAL A 125 5.33 -10.94 -17.05
CA VAL A 125 6.16 -10.17 -17.98
C VAL A 125 5.35 -9.11 -18.72
N LEU A 126 4.15 -9.47 -19.19
CA LEU A 126 3.25 -8.54 -19.88
C LEU A 126 2.83 -7.37 -18.98
N VAL A 127 2.44 -7.65 -17.72
CA VAL A 127 2.08 -6.59 -16.75
C VAL A 127 3.26 -5.66 -16.52
N CYS A 128 4.47 -6.20 -16.30
CA CYS A 128 5.67 -5.37 -16.15
C CYS A 128 5.96 -4.53 -17.40
N ALA A 129 5.82 -5.11 -18.60
CA ALA A 129 6.03 -4.39 -19.85
C ALA A 129 5.02 -3.25 -20.05
N LEU A 130 3.74 -3.49 -19.76
CA LEU A 130 2.69 -2.47 -19.83
C LEU A 130 2.94 -1.34 -18.81
N TYR A 131 3.42 -1.66 -17.61
CA TYR A 131 3.83 -0.65 -16.62
C TYR A 131 4.96 0.23 -17.13
N VAL A 132 6.01 -0.37 -17.70
CA VAL A 132 7.14 0.39 -18.29
C VAL A 132 6.64 1.29 -19.41
N ILE A 133 5.82 0.77 -20.33
CA ILE A 133 5.22 1.55 -21.41
C ILE A 133 4.42 2.73 -20.85
N SER A 134 3.56 2.49 -19.85
CA SER A 134 2.76 3.53 -19.22
C SER A 134 3.64 4.62 -18.60
N ILE A 135 4.68 4.26 -17.86
CA ILE A 135 5.59 5.22 -17.23
C ILE A 135 6.35 6.01 -18.31
N SER A 136 6.83 5.36 -19.37
CA SER A 136 7.51 6.01 -20.50
C SER A 136 6.60 6.98 -21.24
N LEU A 137 5.34 6.63 -21.49
CA LEU A 137 4.37 7.51 -22.13
C LEU A 137 4.08 8.75 -21.27
N ILE A 138 3.93 8.58 -19.96
CA ILE A 138 3.70 9.69 -19.04
C ILE A 138 4.94 10.60 -18.99
N ALA A 139 6.14 10.01 -18.92
CA ALA A 139 7.39 10.76 -18.97
C ALA A 139 7.56 11.55 -20.28
N ALA A 140 7.12 10.98 -21.41
CA ALA A 140 7.17 11.65 -22.72
C ALA A 140 6.04 12.66 -22.95
N SER A 141 5.01 12.68 -22.10
CA SER A 141 3.89 13.64 -22.19
C SER A 141 4.16 14.99 -21.52
N HIS A 142 5.32 15.12 -20.88
CA HIS A 142 5.85 16.34 -20.26
C HIS A 142 6.72 17.14 -21.22
#